data_AF-A0A2N0Q5E3-F1
#
_entry.id   AF-A0A2N0Q5E3-F1
#
_cell.length_a   1.000
_cell.length_b   1.000
_cell.length_c   1.000
_cell.angle_alpha   90.00
_cell.angle_beta   90.00
_cell.angle_gamma   90.00
#
_symmetry.space_group_name_H-M   'P 1'
#
loop_
_entity.id
_entity.type
_entity.pdbx_description
1 polymer ?
#
loop_
_entity_poly.entity_id
_entity_poly.type
_entity_poly.pdbx_seq_one_letter_code
_entity_poly.pdbx_strand_id
1 'polypeptide(L)'
;MCDIQFVKRDYDPARPHTSLKHKIVWQADLKPNVRDIPYFPSIIADTRQKITEILKSELEEKGQIKSAITILATYTENIGTYKQVYHRGVMRVLLLKNDIDGHLTKTAVEIEDKIVKFMKGGSGWKIVSIDVLTIEMYKLDARKSGGHYGLKRNQLRPKKWFLQNTRQF
;
A
#
# COMPACT_ATOMS: atom_id res chain seq x y z
N MET A 1 -10.75 5.35 -19.59
CA MET A 1 -9.80 4.94 -18.53
C MET A 1 -10.21 3.54 -18.10
N CYS A 2 -9.30 2.57 -18.03
CA CYS A 2 -9.62 1.26 -17.49
C CYS A 2 -9.94 1.41 -16.00
N ASP A 3 -11.10 0.91 -15.57
CA ASP A 3 -11.46 0.87 -14.15
C ASP A 3 -10.57 -0.16 -13.44
N ILE A 4 -9.50 0.32 -12.79
CA ILE A 4 -8.61 -0.52 -11.99
C ILE A 4 -9.37 -0.95 -10.74
N GLN A 5 -9.75 -2.22 -10.69
CA GLN A 5 -10.49 -2.79 -9.57
C GLN A 5 -9.54 -3.46 -8.57
N PHE A 6 -9.66 -3.06 -7.31
CA PHE A 6 -8.98 -3.70 -6.20
C PHE A 6 -9.89 -4.75 -5.56
N VAL A 7 -9.38 -5.97 -5.45
CA VAL A 7 -10.03 -7.08 -4.78
C VAL A 7 -9.29 -7.36 -3.47
N LYS A 8 -10.05 -7.41 -2.37
CA LYS A 8 -9.53 -7.88 -1.08
C LYS A 8 -9.27 -9.38 -1.20
N ARG A 9 -8.02 -9.78 -0.98
CA ARG A 9 -7.61 -11.18 -0.93
C ARG A 9 -7.46 -11.55 0.54
N ASP A 10 -8.38 -12.39 1.00
CA ASP A 10 -8.22 -13.05 2.28
C ASP A 10 -7.12 -14.10 2.20
N TYR A 11 -6.51 -14.34 3.35
CA TYR A 11 -5.45 -15.30 3.51
C TYR A 11 -5.89 -16.72 3.17
N ASP A 12 -5.14 -17.41 2.30
CA ASP A 12 -5.37 -18.83 2.00
C ASP A 12 -5.19 -19.68 3.28
N PRO A 13 -6.29 -20.24 3.83
CA PRO A 13 -6.23 -21.03 5.06
C PRO A 13 -5.37 -22.29 4.91
N ALA A 14 -5.10 -22.76 3.67
CA ALA A 14 -4.27 -23.94 3.40
C ALA A 14 -2.76 -23.68 3.52
N ARG A 15 -2.30 -22.43 3.69
CA ARG A 15 -0.89 -22.10 3.94
C ARG A 15 -0.68 -21.41 5.29
N PRO A 16 -0.89 -22.08 6.43
CA PRO A 16 -0.88 -21.47 7.76
C PRO A 16 0.53 -21.07 8.24
N HIS A 17 1.05 -19.92 7.80
CA HIS A 17 2.15 -19.23 8.45
C HIS A 17 1.64 -18.27 9.55
N THR A 18 2.21 -18.37 10.75
CA THR A 18 1.76 -17.65 11.97
C THR A 18 1.86 -16.13 11.88
N SER A 19 2.77 -15.57 11.08
CA SER A 19 2.88 -14.12 10.85
C SER A 19 1.87 -13.57 9.83
N LEU A 20 1.25 -14.43 9.02
CA LEU A 20 0.34 -14.04 7.95
C LEU A 20 -1.13 -13.90 8.41
N LYS A 21 -1.47 -14.37 9.62
CA LYS A 21 -2.82 -14.28 10.20
C LYS A 21 -3.37 -12.85 10.35
N HIS A 22 -2.51 -11.83 10.31
CA HIS A 22 -2.89 -10.42 10.40
C HIS A 22 -2.60 -9.63 9.11
N LYS A 23 -2.20 -10.33 8.03
CA LYS A 23 -1.91 -9.73 6.74
C LYS A 23 -3.21 -9.62 5.94
N ILE A 24 -3.56 -8.40 5.55
CA ILE A 24 -4.60 -8.14 4.56
C ILE A 24 -3.90 -7.71 3.29
N VAL A 25 -4.37 -8.23 2.17
CA VAL A 25 -3.83 -7.91 0.85
C VAL A 25 -4.95 -7.42 -0.02
N TRP A 26 -4.79 -6.23 -0.59
CA TRP A 26 -5.63 -5.76 -1.68
C TRP A 26 -4.83 -5.82 -2.97
N GLN A 27 -5.38 -6.44 -3.99
CA GLN A 27 -4.72 -6.64 -5.26
C GLN A 27 -5.54 -6.04 -6.39
N ALA A 28 -4.87 -5.33 -7.30
CA ALA A 28 -5.43 -4.91 -8.57
C ALA A 28 -4.59 -5.47 -9.72
N ASP A 29 -5.27 -6.10 -10.68
CA ASP A 29 -4.66 -6.53 -11.93
C ASP A 29 -4.77 -5.38 -12.93
N LEU A 30 -3.63 -4.88 -13.39
CA LEU A 30 -3.56 -3.61 -14.13
C LEU A 30 -3.82 -3.76 -15.64
N LYS A 31 -3.90 -5.01 -16.15
CA LYS A 31 -4.12 -5.36 -17.57
C LYS A 31 -3.49 -4.33 -18.52
N PRO A 32 -2.14 -4.23 -18.52
CA PRO A 32 -1.44 -3.16 -19.21
C PRO A 32 -1.76 -3.18 -20.71
N ASN A 33 -1.98 -2.01 -21.28
CA ASN A 33 -2.19 -1.89 -22.71
C ASN A 33 -0.86 -2.20 -23.41
N VAL A 34 -0.86 -3.17 -24.33
CA VAL A 34 0.36 -3.75 -24.93
C VAL A 34 1.24 -2.72 -25.67
N ARG A 35 0.71 -1.52 -25.95
CA ARG A 35 1.37 -0.47 -26.73
C ARG A 35 2.12 0.58 -25.90
N ASP A 36 1.80 0.73 -24.62
CA ASP A 36 2.39 1.77 -23.78
C ASP A 36 3.26 1.15 -22.69
N ILE A 37 4.54 1.54 -22.64
CA ILE A 37 5.43 1.16 -21.54
C ILE A 37 4.92 1.85 -20.28
N PRO A 38 4.50 1.11 -19.24
CA PRO A 38 3.91 1.70 -18.07
C PRO A 38 4.95 2.49 -17.25
N TYR A 39 4.64 3.75 -16.97
CA TYR A 39 5.39 4.58 -16.03
C TYR A 39 4.76 4.48 -14.64
N PHE A 40 5.52 3.99 -13.66
CA PHE A 40 4.95 3.66 -12.34
C PHE A 40 4.37 4.86 -11.59
N PRO A 41 4.99 6.06 -11.59
CA PRO A 41 4.39 7.24 -10.98
C PRO A 41 3.01 7.60 -11.57
N SER A 42 2.78 7.37 -12.87
CA SER A 42 1.45 7.55 -13.47
C SER A 42 0.44 6.54 -12.93
N ILE A 43 0.82 5.26 -12.80
CA ILE A 43 -0.06 4.23 -12.20
C ILE A 43 -0.44 4.62 -10.77
N ILE A 44 0.51 5.11 -9.97
CA ILE A 44 0.22 5.59 -8.62
C ILE A 44 -0.69 6.80 -8.64
N ALA A 45 -0.53 7.73 -9.59
CA ALA A 45 -1.43 8.86 -9.74
C ALA A 45 -2.86 8.41 -10.08
N ASP A 46 -3.01 7.52 -11.06
CA ASP A 46 -4.30 6.99 -11.52
C ASP A 46 -5.03 6.19 -10.42
N THR A 47 -4.26 5.43 -9.63
CA THR A 47 -4.82 4.60 -8.55
C THR A 47 -4.85 5.32 -7.19
N ARG A 48 -4.34 6.56 -7.10
CA ARG A 48 -4.12 7.29 -5.84
C ARG A 48 -5.37 7.37 -4.99
N GLN A 49 -6.48 7.78 -5.62
CA GLN A 49 -7.76 7.92 -4.93
C GLN A 49 -8.22 6.58 -4.35
N LYS A 50 -8.16 5.51 -5.14
CA LYS A 50 -8.64 4.20 -4.71
C LYS A 50 -7.78 3.57 -3.62
N ILE A 51 -6.46 3.68 -3.73
CA ILE A 51 -5.53 3.26 -2.69
C ILE A 51 -5.78 4.05 -1.40
N THR A 52 -6.04 5.36 -1.52
CA THR A 52 -6.34 6.22 -0.37
C THR A 52 -7.64 5.80 0.33
N GLU A 53 -8.70 5.49 -0.42
CA GLU A 53 -9.97 4.98 0.13
C GLU A 53 -9.76 3.68 0.91
N ILE A 54 -9.03 2.72 0.33
CA ILE A 54 -8.71 1.43 0.97
C ILE A 54 -7.94 1.65 2.27
N LEU A 55 -6.86 2.45 2.23
CA LEU A 55 -6.02 2.71 3.41
C LEU A 55 -6.79 3.46 4.51
N LYS A 56 -7.68 4.40 4.14
CA LYS A 56 -8.53 5.11 5.12
C LYS A 56 -9.51 4.16 5.80
N SER A 57 -10.21 3.32 5.02
CA SER A 57 -11.20 2.37 5.55
C SER A 57 -10.55 1.36 6.50
N GLU A 58 -9.40 0.79 6.10
CA GLU A 58 -8.68 -0.20 6.92
C GLU A 58 -8.05 0.45 8.18
N LEU A 59 -7.59 1.70 8.09
CA LEU A 59 -7.11 2.48 9.24
C LEU A 59 -8.24 2.81 10.22
N GLU A 60 -9.42 3.18 9.74
CA GLU A 60 -10.60 3.44 10.58
C GLU A 60 -11.04 2.19 11.35
N GLU A 61 -11.09 1.04 10.67
CA GLU A 61 -11.51 -0.22 11.27
C GLU A 61 -10.51 -0.72 12.33
N LYS A 62 -9.19 -0.52 12.10
CA LYS A 62 -8.14 -1.18 12.90
C LYS A 62 -7.36 -0.22 13.80
N GLY A 63 -7.54 1.08 13.64
CA GLY A 63 -6.89 2.15 14.40
C GLY A 63 -5.43 2.42 13.99
N GLN A 64 -4.59 1.38 13.96
CA GLN A 64 -3.19 1.48 13.54
C GLN A 64 -2.83 0.34 12.58
N ILE A 65 -2.27 0.70 11.43
CA ILE A 65 -1.84 -0.26 10.42
C ILE A 65 -0.39 0.00 10.00
N LYS A 66 0.30 -1.04 9.55
CA LYS A 66 1.50 -0.90 8.72
C LYS A 66 1.13 -1.24 7.29
N SER A 67 1.58 -0.44 6.33
CA SER A 67 1.34 -0.71 4.92
C SER A 67 2.60 -0.62 4.06
N ALA A 68 2.64 -1.45 3.01
CA ALA A 68 3.60 -1.36 1.91
C ALA A 68 2.86 -1.59 0.60
N ILE A 69 3.19 -0.81 -0.43
CA ILE A 69 2.73 -1.06 -1.80
C ILE A 69 3.79 -1.92 -2.49
N THR A 70 3.35 -2.92 -3.23
CA THR A 70 4.20 -3.79 -4.03
C THR A 70 3.66 -3.85 -5.44
N ILE A 71 4.54 -3.93 -6.43
CA ILE A 71 4.17 -4.24 -7.80
C ILE A 71 4.82 -5.53 -8.28
N LEU A 72 4.19 -6.18 -9.25
CA LEU A 72 4.81 -7.18 -10.10
C LEU A 72 5.07 -6.54 -11.47
N ALA A 73 6.34 -6.44 -11.85
CA ALA A 73 6.74 -5.91 -13.14
C ALA A 73 7.37 -7.01 -13.99
N THR A 74 7.01 -7.05 -15.28
CA THR A 74 7.62 -7.92 -16.28
C THR A 74 8.67 -7.14 -17.06
N TYR A 75 9.87 -7.70 -17.14
CA TYR A 75 11.01 -7.18 -17.88
C TYR A 75 11.35 -8.12 -19.03
N THR A 76 11.99 -7.58 -20.05
CA THR A 76 12.58 -8.36 -21.14
C THR A 76 14.04 -8.00 -21.36
N GLU A 77 14.83 -9.00 -21.70
CA GLU A 77 16.21 -8.89 -22.19
C GLU A 77 16.22 -9.43 -23.62
N ASN A 78 16.44 -8.55 -24.61
CA ASN A 78 16.47 -8.88 -26.04
C ASN A 78 15.26 -9.72 -26.54
N ILE A 79 15.40 -10.40 -27.69
CA ILE A 79 14.33 -11.20 -28.30
C ILE A 79 14.20 -12.53 -27.52
N GLY A 80 13.42 -12.53 -26.44
CA GLY A 80 12.76 -13.75 -25.94
C GLY A 80 12.82 -14.04 -24.44
N THR A 81 13.65 -13.37 -23.65
CA THR A 81 13.74 -13.66 -22.21
C THR A 81 12.89 -12.71 -21.38
N TYR A 82 11.83 -13.22 -20.79
CA TYR A 82 10.97 -12.47 -19.87
C TYR A 82 11.28 -12.81 -18.42
N LYS A 83 11.26 -11.79 -17.56
CA LYS A 83 11.48 -11.94 -16.12
C LYS A 83 10.48 -11.10 -15.34
N GLN A 84 9.79 -11.76 -14.42
CA GLN A 84 8.90 -11.09 -13.47
C GLN A 84 9.65 -10.78 -12.17
N VAL A 85 9.50 -9.55 -11.68
CA VAL A 85 10.18 -9.07 -10.48
C VAL A 85 9.20 -8.31 -9.60
N TYR A 86 9.15 -8.67 -8.33
CA TYR A 86 8.43 -7.91 -7.32
C TYR A 86 9.26 -6.71 -6.84
N HIS A 87 8.68 -5.52 -6.94
CA HIS A 87 9.25 -4.31 -6.35
C HIS A 87 8.36 -3.81 -5.23
N ARG A 88 8.89 -3.83 -4.01
CA ARG A 88 8.14 -3.50 -2.79
C ARG A 88 8.60 -2.18 -2.20
N GLY A 89 7.69 -1.24 -1.99
CA GLY A 89 7.93 -0.03 -1.22
C GLY A 89 8.28 -0.31 0.24
N VAL A 90 8.85 0.68 0.93
CA VAL A 90 9.16 0.52 2.35
C VAL A 90 7.88 0.42 3.17
N MET A 91 7.83 -0.55 4.07
CA MET A 91 6.74 -0.73 5.03
C MET A 91 6.70 0.44 6.00
N ARG A 92 5.55 1.12 6.09
CA ARG A 92 5.38 2.30 6.96
C ARG A 92 4.19 2.14 7.89
N VAL A 93 4.34 2.68 9.09
CA VAL A 93 3.24 2.81 10.06
C VAL A 93 2.36 3.97 9.62
N LEU A 94 1.06 3.74 9.52
CA LEU A 94 0.04 4.76 9.29
C LEU A 94 -0.76 4.92 10.58
N LEU A 95 -0.71 6.13 11.15
CA LEU A 95 -1.38 6.47 12.40
C LEU A 95 -2.58 7.38 12.14
N LEU A 96 -2.45 8.26 11.15
CA LEU A 96 -3.45 9.25 10.77
C LEU A 96 -3.72 9.19 9.27
N LYS A 97 -4.92 9.62 8.87
CA LYS A 97 -5.29 9.70 7.44
C LYS A 97 -4.37 10.62 6.65
N ASN A 98 -3.80 11.64 7.30
CA ASN A 98 -2.88 12.59 6.66
C ASN A 98 -1.50 11.96 6.35
N ASP A 99 -1.15 10.85 6.99
CA ASP A 99 0.10 10.12 6.73
C ASP A 99 0.06 9.35 5.40
N ILE A 100 -1.16 9.08 4.90
CA ILE A 100 -1.38 8.26 3.69
C ILE A 100 -0.75 8.92 2.47
N ASP A 101 -0.99 10.21 2.26
CA ASP A 101 -0.50 10.91 1.07
C ASP A 101 1.03 10.89 0.99
N GLY A 102 1.69 11.17 2.12
CA GLY A 102 3.13 11.08 2.25
C GLY A 102 3.66 9.65 2.05
N HIS A 103 2.91 8.63 2.50
CA HIS A 103 3.25 7.23 2.23
C HIS A 103 3.18 6.89 0.74
N LEU A 104 2.15 7.35 0.02
CA LEU A 104 2.00 7.11 -1.43
C LEU A 104 3.12 7.80 -2.21
N THR A 105 3.38 9.09 -1.93
CA THR A 105 4.42 9.87 -2.62
C THR A 105 5.80 9.26 -2.42
N LYS A 106 6.16 8.87 -1.17
CA LYS A 106 7.45 8.22 -0.91
C LYS A 106 7.56 6.86 -1.59
N THR A 107 6.48 6.07 -1.56
CA THR A 107 6.47 4.74 -2.17
C THR A 107 6.61 4.79 -3.69
N ALA A 108 6.03 5.81 -4.34
CA ALA A 108 6.20 6.05 -5.77
C ALA A 108 7.68 6.17 -6.16
N VAL A 109 8.42 7.03 -5.45
CA VAL A 109 9.86 7.25 -5.66
C VAL A 109 10.66 5.98 -5.38
N GLU A 110 10.39 5.29 -4.27
CA GLU A 110 11.14 4.10 -3.87
C GLU A 110 11.03 2.94 -4.86
N ILE A 111 9.85 2.71 -5.41
CA ILE A 111 9.64 1.65 -6.40
C ILE A 111 10.24 2.07 -7.74
N GLU A 112 10.10 3.33 -8.14
CA GLU A 112 10.74 3.86 -9.35
C GLU A 112 12.27 3.68 -9.29
N ASP A 113 12.90 4.05 -8.17
CA ASP A 113 14.33 3.86 -7.95
C ASP A 113 14.74 2.38 -8.07
N LYS A 114 13.89 1.45 -7.59
CA LYS A 114 14.13 0.01 -7.69
C LYS A 114 14.00 -0.50 -9.12
N ILE A 115 13.02 0.00 -9.88
CA ILE A 115 12.85 -0.30 -11.31
C ILE A 115 14.08 0.21 -12.08
N VAL A 116 14.47 1.47 -11.87
CA VAL A 116 15.64 2.09 -12.52
C VAL A 116 16.92 1.34 -12.19
N LYS A 117 17.13 1.00 -10.91
CA LYS A 117 18.29 0.21 -10.48
C LYS A 117 18.31 -1.18 -11.12
N PHE A 118 17.15 -1.83 -11.24
CA PHE A 118 17.04 -3.12 -11.90
C PHE A 118 17.42 -3.02 -13.39
N MET A 119 16.92 -2.01 -14.10
CA MET A 119 17.23 -1.79 -15.52
C MET A 119 18.71 -1.44 -15.75
N LYS A 120 19.33 -0.69 -14.84
CA LYS A 120 20.76 -0.32 -14.91
C LYS A 120 21.74 -1.43 -14.53
N GLY A 121 21.26 -2.58 -14.04
CA GLY A 121 22.07 -3.68 -13.48
C GLY A 121 22.97 -4.46 -14.45
N GLY A 122 23.17 -3.99 -15.70
CA GLY A 122 24.19 -4.51 -16.63
C GLY A 122 23.70 -5.37 -17.79
N SER A 123 22.44 -5.78 -17.79
CA SER A 123 21.86 -6.76 -18.75
C SER A 123 20.80 -6.17 -19.69
N GLY A 124 20.78 -4.85 -19.88
CA GLY A 124 19.91 -4.20 -20.87
C GLY A 124 18.40 -4.42 -20.67
N TRP A 125 17.96 -4.73 -19.44
CA TRP A 125 16.55 -5.00 -19.14
C TRP A 125 15.67 -3.80 -19.49
N LYS A 126 14.57 -4.08 -20.18
CA LYS A 126 13.51 -3.12 -20.46
C LYS A 126 12.24 -3.56 -19.76
N ILE A 127 11.58 -2.63 -19.07
CA ILE A 127 10.25 -2.90 -18.52
C ILE A 127 9.26 -3.05 -19.68
N VAL A 128 8.49 -4.13 -19.65
CA VAL A 128 7.43 -4.42 -20.62
C VAL A 128 6.09 -4.02 -20.04
N SER A 129 5.86 -4.41 -18.78
CA SER A 129 4.58 -4.22 -18.13
C SER A 129 4.69 -4.16 -16.62
N ILE A 130 3.69 -3.53 -16.01
CA ILE A 130 3.39 -3.64 -14.58
C ILE A 130 2.05 -4.35 -14.51
N ASP A 131 2.08 -5.59 -14.04
CA ASP A 131 0.96 -6.53 -14.20
C ASP A 131 0.00 -6.46 -13.02
N VAL A 132 0.57 -6.32 -11.82
CA VAL A 132 -0.16 -6.39 -10.55
C VAL A 132 0.31 -5.27 -9.64
N LEU A 133 -0.64 -4.61 -8.99
CA LEU A 133 -0.40 -3.72 -7.86
C LEU A 133 -1.03 -4.31 -6.60
N THR A 134 -0.28 -4.29 -5.50
CA THR A 134 -0.68 -4.90 -4.24
C THR A 134 -0.47 -3.94 -3.09
N ILE A 135 -1.49 -3.78 -2.24
CA ILE A 135 -1.41 -3.08 -0.96
C ILE A 135 -1.34 -4.14 0.13
N GLU A 136 -0.17 -4.29 0.73
CA GLU A 136 0.00 -5.13 1.91
C GLU A 136 -0.31 -4.30 3.15
N MET A 137 -1.10 -4.87 4.06
CA MET A 137 -1.42 -4.25 5.34
C MET A 137 -1.30 -5.23 6.48
N TYR A 138 -0.81 -4.74 7.61
CA TYR A 138 -0.73 -5.48 8.85
C TYR A 138 -1.37 -4.66 9.95
N LYS A 139 -2.27 -5.28 10.72
CA LYS A 139 -2.73 -4.67 11.97
C LYS A 139 -1.55 -4.56 12.92
N LEU A 140 -1.33 -3.35 13.46
CA LEU A 140 -0.39 -3.17 14.55
C LEU A 140 -1.05 -3.65 15.84
N ASP A 141 -0.55 -4.76 16.37
CA ASP A 141 -1.02 -5.27 17.66
C ASP A 141 -0.25 -4.55 18.77
N ALA A 142 -0.95 -3.67 19.50
CA ALA A 142 -0.38 -2.87 20.58
C ALA A 142 0.31 -3.74 21.66
N ARG A 143 -0.08 -5.01 21.79
CA ARG A 143 0.42 -5.94 22.82
C ARG A 143 1.76 -6.60 22.47
N LYS A 144 2.13 -6.73 21.19
CA LYS A 144 3.40 -7.39 20.76
C LYS A 144 4.54 -6.42 20.46
N SER A 145 4.24 -5.13 20.40
CA SER A 145 5.16 -4.10 19.90
C SER A 145 6.01 -3.45 21.00
N GLY A 146 5.85 -3.83 22.27
CA GLY A 146 6.57 -3.21 23.41
C GLY A 146 6.22 -1.74 23.66
N GLY A 147 5.25 -1.19 22.93
CA GLY A 147 4.78 0.17 23.07
C GLY A 147 3.61 0.40 22.15
N HIS A 148 2.51 0.92 22.70
CA HIS A 148 1.66 1.79 21.90
C HIS A 148 2.59 2.84 21.30
N TYR A 149 2.68 2.95 19.97
CA TYR A 149 3.06 4.25 19.40
C TYR A 149 1.95 5.19 19.85
N GLY A 150 2.21 5.85 20.98
CA GLY A 150 1.24 6.61 21.73
C GLY A 150 0.85 7.82 20.92
N LEU A 151 -0.12 7.65 20.02
CA LEU A 151 -1.07 8.72 19.79
C LEU A 151 -1.67 9.00 21.16
N LYS A 152 -1.19 10.07 21.82
CA LYS A 152 -1.88 10.63 22.98
C LYS A 152 -3.34 10.73 22.56
N ARG A 153 -4.23 10.07 23.31
CA ARG A 153 -5.71 10.08 23.18
C ARG A 153 -6.35 11.46 22.95
N ASN A 154 -5.56 12.53 23.05
CA ASN A 154 -5.96 13.93 22.99
C ASN A 154 -6.00 14.51 21.55
N GLN A 155 -5.48 13.81 20.53
CA GLN A 155 -5.53 14.32 19.14
C GLN A 155 -6.81 13.93 18.37
N LEU A 156 -7.67 13.08 18.95
CA LEU A 156 -8.88 12.56 18.30
C LEU A 156 -10.19 13.11 18.88
N ARG A 157 -10.20 14.20 19.67
CA ARG A 157 -11.47 14.84 20.06
C ARG A 157 -11.83 15.94 19.05
N PRO A 158 -12.94 15.83 18.31
CA PRO A 158 -13.59 16.99 17.72
C PRO A 158 -14.02 17.93 18.87
N LYS A 159 -13.67 19.21 18.81
CA LYS A 159 -14.18 20.25 19.72
C LYS A 159 -15.68 20.47 19.45
N LYS A 160 -16.56 19.61 19.97
CA LYS A 160 -17.98 19.93 20.14
C LYS A 160 -18.50 19.21 21.39
N TRP A 161 -19.31 19.96 22.16
CA TRP A 161 -20.13 19.53 23.31
C TRP A 161 -19.48 19.59 24.70
N PHE A 162 -19.50 20.79 25.28
CA PHE A 162 -19.88 21.00 26.68
C PHE A 162 -20.75 22.26 26.76
N LEU A 163 -22.02 22.10 26.42
CA LEU A 163 -23.08 22.92 26.99
C LEU A 163 -24.16 21.94 27.48
N GLN A 164 -24.41 22.03 28.79
CA GLN A 164 -25.63 21.71 29.53
C GLN A 164 -25.43 20.82 30.77
N ASN A 165 -25.93 21.40 31.88
CA ASN A 165 -26.48 20.80 33.08
C ASN A 165 -25.54 20.36 34.21
N THR A 166 -25.14 21.35 35.02
CA THR A 166 -25.13 21.18 36.48
C THR A 166 -26.50 21.56 37.03
N ARG A 167 -27.27 20.57 37.49
CA ARG A 167 -28.41 20.74 38.39
C ARG A 167 -28.09 20.05 39.73
N GLN A 168 -28.28 20.81 40.81
CA GLN A 168 -28.68 20.42 42.18
C GLN A 168 -27.71 19.54 42.99
N PHE A 169 -27.20 20.08 44.11
CA PHE A 169 -27.86 20.02 45.42
C PHE A 169 -27.66 21.36 46.16
#